data_AF-A0A2E9JBD2-F1
#
_entry.id   AF-A0A2E9JBD2-F1
#
_cell.length_a   1.000
_cell.length_b   1.000
_cell.length_c   1.000
_cell.angle_alpha   90.00
_cell.angle_beta   90.00
_cell.angle_gamma   90.00
#
_symmetry.space_group_name_H-M   'P 1'
#
loop_
_entity.id
_entity.type
_entity.pdbx_description
1 polymer ?
#
loop_
_entity_poly.entity_id
_entity_poly.type
_entity_poly.pdbx_seq_one_letter_code
_entity_poly.pdbx_strand_id
1 'polypeptide(L)'
;MKHTEHISKYCNEEEILDTLERLGKYLYDLDEELIRLKDRRENSPTWKEAICDDYLNEYRKSIRPGPPWHQKIWDLILDLRTRERHKKIGELCANLGKRIGARKQALSAIYPPGGYVGWHTNADVPGRNLLFTWSKTGNGVLRYKRSTPEGEMIKYDIPDHIGWNVKSFDWFGHKEISRTGYTWHCAGTEDLRCTIAFVIHSNVMSDMLLEEDFNLHSWSEGCFISDDKSDESEWWKGTKEEIETMKLSPEILSNVHAGPAGTRNPR
;
A
#
# COMPACT_ATOMS: atom_id res chain seq x y z
N MET A 1 -23.61 1.17 6.08
CA MET A 1 -22.46 0.56 6.76
C MET A 1 -21.54 1.68 7.22
N LYS A 2 -20.94 1.60 8.41
CA LYS A 2 -19.91 2.57 8.82
C LYS A 2 -18.60 2.17 8.16
N HIS A 3 -17.86 3.13 7.62
CA HIS A 3 -16.57 2.83 7.00
C HIS A 3 -15.49 2.51 8.03
N THR A 4 -15.72 2.82 9.30
CA THR A 4 -14.80 2.53 10.40
C THR A 4 -15.10 1.26 11.19
N GLU A 5 -16.12 0.49 10.79
CA GLU A 5 -16.55 -0.69 11.55
C GLU A 5 -15.44 -1.73 11.77
N HIS A 6 -14.60 -1.96 10.75
CA HIS A 6 -13.46 -2.86 10.87
C HIS A 6 -12.32 -2.24 11.69
N ILE A 7 -11.82 -1.05 11.30
CA ILE A 7 -10.71 -0.40 12.00
C ILE A 7 -11.00 -0.09 13.47
N SER A 8 -12.26 0.10 13.88
CA SER A 8 -12.61 0.37 15.28
C SER A 8 -12.33 -0.80 16.23
N LYS A 9 -12.00 -1.99 15.71
CA LYS A 9 -11.47 -3.10 16.51
C LYS A 9 -10.02 -2.87 16.97
N TYR A 10 -9.33 -1.97 16.30
CA TYR A 10 -7.91 -1.70 16.47
C TYR A 10 -7.68 -0.26 16.93
N CYS A 11 -8.41 0.69 16.35
CA CYS A 11 -8.31 2.10 16.68
C CYS A 11 -9.43 2.52 17.64
N ASN A 12 -9.07 3.00 18.84
CA ASN A 12 -10.02 3.52 19.82
C ASN A 12 -10.12 5.05 19.82
N GLU A 13 -9.33 5.72 18.97
CA GLU A 13 -9.24 7.18 18.94
C GLU A 13 -10.36 7.83 18.14
N GLU A 14 -11.29 8.47 18.83
CA GLU A 14 -12.52 9.04 18.25
C GLU A 14 -12.24 10.05 17.12
N GLU A 15 -11.24 10.93 17.27
CA GLU A 15 -10.90 11.94 16.25
C GLU A 15 -10.37 11.30 14.96
N ILE A 16 -9.61 10.20 15.10
CA ILE A 16 -9.11 9.41 13.96
C ILE A 16 -10.29 8.72 13.28
N LEU A 17 -11.16 8.07 14.05
CA LEU A 17 -12.34 7.40 13.52
C LEU A 17 -13.29 8.38 12.82
N ASP A 18 -13.56 9.56 13.36
CA ASP A 18 -14.39 10.58 12.67
C ASP A 18 -13.77 10.99 11.34
N THR A 19 -12.47 11.27 11.34
CA THR A 19 -11.75 11.68 10.12
C THR A 19 -11.81 10.59 9.05
N LEU A 20 -11.55 9.34 9.43
CA LEU A 20 -11.63 8.19 8.53
C LEU A 20 -13.07 7.94 8.05
N GLU A 21 -14.08 8.07 8.91
CA GLU A 21 -15.49 7.93 8.51
C GLU A 21 -15.86 8.96 7.44
N ARG A 22 -15.42 10.21 7.60
CA ARG A 22 -15.68 11.29 6.62
C ARG A 22 -14.95 11.06 5.30
N LEU A 23 -13.70 10.58 5.35
CA LEU A 23 -12.96 10.18 4.15
C LEU A 23 -13.60 8.96 3.47
N GLY A 24 -14.07 7.98 4.25
CA GLY A 24 -14.73 6.78 3.76
C GLY A 24 -16.03 7.10 3.02
N LYS A 25 -16.85 8.01 3.56
CA LYS A 25 -18.06 8.51 2.88
C LYS A 25 -17.73 9.15 1.54
N TYR A 26 -16.70 10.00 1.50
CA TYR A 26 -16.24 10.61 0.26
C TYR A 26 -15.81 9.57 -0.78
N LEU A 27 -15.03 8.56 -0.36
CA LEU A 27 -14.57 7.48 -1.24
C LEU A 27 -15.75 6.63 -1.75
N TYR A 28 -16.73 6.35 -0.90
CA TYR A 28 -17.89 5.54 -1.26
C TYR A 28 -18.80 6.22 -2.30
N ASP A 29 -18.95 7.54 -2.18
CA ASP A 29 -19.75 8.38 -3.09
C ASP A 29 -18.97 8.82 -4.34
N LEU A 30 -17.71 8.38 -4.49
CA LEU A 30 -16.87 8.75 -5.61
C LEU A 30 -17.41 8.15 -6.91
N ASP A 31 -17.49 8.97 -7.95
CA ASP A 31 -17.88 8.53 -9.29
C ASP A 31 -16.74 7.70 -9.93
N GLU A 32 -16.92 6.39 -9.95
CA GLU A 32 -15.91 5.44 -10.44
C GLU A 32 -15.57 5.65 -11.93
N GLU A 33 -16.47 6.23 -12.73
CA GLU A 33 -16.19 6.53 -14.14
C GLU A 33 -15.16 7.66 -14.30
N LEU A 34 -15.01 8.54 -13.29
CA LEU A 34 -13.99 9.60 -13.31
C LEU A 34 -12.59 9.07 -12.99
N ILE A 35 -12.50 7.99 -12.23
CA ILE A 35 -11.23 7.34 -11.88
C ILE A 35 -10.94 6.13 -12.74
N ARG A 36 -11.89 5.69 -13.56
CA ARG A 36 -11.68 4.58 -14.48
C ARG A 36 -10.49 4.90 -15.37
N LEU A 37 -9.49 4.03 -15.31
CA LEU A 37 -8.30 4.21 -16.11
C LEU A 37 -8.66 3.97 -17.57
N LYS A 38 -8.43 4.98 -18.41
CA LYS A 38 -8.48 4.80 -19.86
C LYS A 38 -7.44 3.76 -20.25
N ASP A 39 -7.76 2.94 -21.24
CA ASP A 39 -6.82 1.99 -21.83
C ASP A 39 -5.51 2.72 -22.17
N ARG A 40 -4.43 2.34 -21.47
CA ARG A 40 -3.09 2.89 -21.70
C ARG A 40 -2.13 1.74 -21.91
N ARG A 41 -1.40 1.86 -23.02
CA ARG A 41 -0.31 0.99 -23.54
C ARG A 41 -0.60 -0.51 -23.37
N GLU A 42 -0.77 -1.20 -24.50
CA GLU A 42 -0.98 -2.67 -24.57
C GLU A 42 -0.03 -3.50 -23.69
N ASN A 43 1.18 -3.00 -23.40
CA ASN A 43 2.20 -3.74 -22.66
C ASN A 43 2.30 -3.38 -21.16
N SER A 44 1.32 -2.68 -20.58
CA SER A 44 1.35 -2.37 -19.13
C SER A 44 0.79 -3.54 -18.33
N PRO A 45 1.42 -3.97 -17.22
CA PRO A 45 0.89 -5.08 -16.45
C PRO A 45 -0.51 -4.79 -15.91
N THR A 46 -1.32 -5.83 -15.86
CA THR A 46 -2.53 -5.91 -15.03
C THR A 46 -2.16 -5.84 -13.55
N TRP A 47 -3.15 -5.67 -12.68
CA TRP A 47 -2.89 -5.62 -11.24
C TRP A 47 -2.33 -6.96 -10.73
N LYS A 48 -2.86 -8.11 -11.20
CA LYS A 48 -2.35 -9.44 -10.82
C LYS A 48 -0.90 -9.62 -11.25
N GLU A 49 -0.57 -9.26 -12.49
CA GLU A 49 0.81 -9.32 -13.00
C GLU A 49 1.74 -8.39 -12.22
N ALA A 50 1.29 -7.19 -11.85
CA ALA A 50 2.13 -6.24 -11.12
C ALA A 50 2.44 -6.66 -9.68
N ILE A 51 1.59 -7.50 -9.08
CA ILE A 51 1.74 -7.97 -7.70
C ILE A 51 2.13 -9.46 -7.59
N CYS A 52 2.33 -10.16 -8.70
CA CYS A 52 2.71 -11.57 -8.70
C CYS A 52 4.17 -11.78 -8.27
N ASP A 53 4.49 -13.01 -7.89
CA ASP A 53 5.83 -13.36 -7.38
C ASP A 53 6.89 -13.33 -8.49
N ASP A 54 6.47 -13.63 -9.73
CA ASP A 54 7.35 -13.60 -10.90
C ASP A 54 7.78 -12.16 -11.25
N TYR A 55 6.87 -11.18 -11.13
CA TYR A 55 7.22 -9.76 -11.25
C TYR A 55 8.31 -9.37 -10.24
N LEU A 56 8.13 -9.71 -8.96
CA LEU A 56 9.13 -9.39 -7.93
C LEU A 56 10.47 -10.04 -8.25
N ASN A 57 10.45 -11.32 -8.65
CA ASN A 57 11.66 -12.08 -8.97
C ASN A 57 12.47 -11.45 -10.08
N GLU A 58 11.80 -10.89 -11.09
CA GLU A 58 12.45 -10.21 -12.20
C GLU A 58 12.87 -8.78 -11.84
N TYR A 59 11.98 -8.02 -11.21
CA TYR A 59 12.23 -6.64 -10.81
C TYR A 59 13.45 -6.51 -9.88
N ARG A 60 13.53 -7.38 -8.86
CA ARG A 60 14.58 -7.32 -7.82
C ARG A 60 15.98 -7.59 -8.35
N LYS A 61 16.14 -8.20 -9.54
CA LYS A 61 17.46 -8.42 -10.16
C LYS A 61 18.20 -7.11 -10.44
N SER A 62 17.46 -6.02 -10.61
CA SER A 62 18.05 -4.70 -10.87
C SER A 62 18.20 -3.82 -9.63
N ILE A 63 17.71 -4.27 -8.46
CA ILE A 63 17.64 -3.58 -7.16
C ILE A 63 17.53 -2.05 -7.31
N ARG A 64 16.30 -1.57 -7.47
CA ARG A 64 16.02 -0.14 -7.68
C ARG A 64 15.02 0.36 -6.66
N PRO A 65 15.51 1.00 -5.60
CA PRO A 65 14.65 1.62 -4.63
C PRO A 65 13.98 2.86 -5.17
N GLY A 66 12.86 3.19 -4.55
CA GLY A 66 12.04 4.35 -4.87
C GLY A 66 10.62 3.94 -5.23
N PRO A 67 9.86 4.87 -5.85
CA PRO A 67 8.45 4.66 -6.15
C PRO A 67 8.25 3.47 -7.11
N PRO A 68 7.06 2.86 -7.11
CA PRO A 68 6.74 1.73 -7.98
C PRO A 68 6.86 2.13 -9.46
N TRP A 69 7.49 1.26 -10.26
CA TRP A 69 7.61 1.53 -11.70
C TRP A 69 6.30 1.48 -12.44
N HIS A 70 5.51 0.48 -12.09
CA HIS A 70 4.17 0.31 -12.60
C HIS A 70 3.20 0.62 -11.48
N GLN A 71 2.35 1.61 -11.72
CA GLN A 71 1.27 1.97 -10.82
C GLN A 71 0.06 2.43 -11.61
N LYS A 72 -1.11 2.11 -11.07
CA LYS A 72 -2.43 2.42 -11.59
C LYS A 72 -3.23 3.04 -10.43
N ILE A 73 -2.93 4.30 -10.15
CA ILE A 73 -3.49 5.08 -9.04
C ILE A 73 -3.77 6.52 -9.45
N TRP A 74 -4.64 7.18 -8.70
CA TRP A 74 -4.86 8.63 -8.68
C TRP A 74 -4.46 9.20 -7.34
N ASP A 75 -4.11 10.50 -7.29
CA ASP A 75 -3.88 11.18 -6.02
C ASP A 75 -5.21 11.54 -5.36
N LEU A 76 -5.44 11.05 -4.15
CA LEU A 76 -6.64 11.33 -3.34
C LEU A 76 -6.83 12.83 -3.06
N ILE A 77 -5.75 13.59 -2.97
CA ILE A 77 -5.80 15.01 -2.59
C ILE A 77 -6.16 15.89 -3.80
N LEU A 78 -6.21 15.33 -5.01
CA LEU A 78 -6.63 16.05 -6.20
C LEU A 78 -8.12 15.84 -6.49
N ASP A 79 -8.80 16.92 -6.87
CA ASP A 79 -10.10 16.83 -7.51
C ASP A 79 -9.93 16.17 -8.88
N LEU A 80 -10.66 15.07 -9.10
CA LEU A 80 -10.46 14.24 -10.28
C LEU A 80 -10.97 14.91 -11.57
N ARG A 81 -11.88 15.88 -11.46
CA ARG A 81 -12.44 16.62 -12.59
C ARG A 81 -11.55 17.81 -12.96
N THR A 82 -11.16 18.61 -11.98
CA THR A 82 -10.40 19.85 -12.20
C THR A 82 -8.89 19.65 -12.14
N ARG A 83 -8.42 18.58 -11.49
CA ARG A 83 -7.03 18.31 -11.11
C ARG A 83 -6.43 19.34 -10.16
N GLU A 84 -7.26 20.19 -9.57
CA GLU A 84 -6.85 21.10 -8.50
C GLU A 84 -6.85 20.38 -7.15
N ARG A 85 -6.22 20.97 -6.14
CA ARG A 85 -6.22 20.41 -4.78
C ARG A 85 -7.65 20.40 -4.21
N HIS A 86 -8.15 19.24 -3.86
CA HIS A 86 -9.39 19.08 -3.12
C HIS A 86 -9.18 19.50 -1.65
N LYS A 87 -9.38 20.79 -1.35
CA LYS A 87 -9.07 21.40 -0.04
C LYS A 87 -9.60 20.61 1.16
N LYS A 88 -10.89 20.25 1.16
CA LYS A 88 -11.52 19.48 2.24
C LYS A 88 -10.86 18.11 2.48
N ILE A 89 -10.53 17.37 1.43
CA ILE A 89 -9.85 16.07 1.54
C ILE A 89 -8.40 16.25 2.01
N GLY A 90 -7.72 17.27 1.48
CA GLY A 90 -6.39 17.65 1.95
C GLY A 90 -6.35 18.03 3.43
N GLU A 91 -7.36 18.74 3.93
CA GLU A 91 -7.50 19.09 5.35
C GLU A 91 -7.75 17.87 6.23
N LEU A 92 -8.62 16.95 5.80
CA LEU A 92 -8.85 15.69 6.52
C LEU A 92 -7.56 14.85 6.60
N CYS A 93 -6.79 14.73 5.51
CA CYS A 93 -5.50 14.04 5.52
C CYS A 93 -4.48 14.73 6.44
N ALA A 94 -4.44 16.06 6.43
CA ALA A 94 -3.54 16.83 7.28
C ALA A 94 -3.90 16.69 8.77
N ASN A 95 -5.19 16.70 9.12
CA ASN A 95 -5.67 16.49 10.49
C ASN A 95 -5.33 15.08 10.98
N LEU A 96 -5.56 14.06 10.14
CA LEU A 96 -5.17 12.69 10.45
C LEU A 96 -3.67 12.59 10.73
N GLY A 97 -2.84 13.14 9.84
CA GLY A 97 -1.39 13.17 10.01
C GLY A 97 -0.95 13.90 11.28
N LYS A 98 -1.60 15.01 11.63
CA LYS A 98 -1.33 15.74 12.86
C LYS A 98 -1.66 14.92 14.10
N ARG A 99 -2.81 14.22 14.11
CA ARG A 99 -3.27 13.42 15.26
C ARG A 99 -2.34 12.23 15.56
N ILE A 100 -1.74 11.62 14.55
CA ILE A 100 -0.80 10.50 14.71
C ILE A 100 0.67 10.94 14.85
N GLY A 101 0.94 12.25 14.92
CA GLY A 101 2.31 12.76 15.00
C GLY A 101 3.17 12.45 13.76
N ALA A 102 2.56 12.41 12.57
CA ALA A 102 3.25 12.11 11.34
C ALA A 102 4.32 13.17 11.00
N ARG A 103 5.48 12.69 10.55
CA ARG A 103 6.58 13.54 10.06
C ARG A 103 6.36 13.96 8.62
N LYS A 104 5.82 13.04 7.80
CA LYS A 104 5.47 13.25 6.40
C LYS A 104 4.30 12.37 6.01
N GLN A 105 3.49 12.84 5.07
CA GLN A 105 2.55 11.99 4.34
C GLN A 105 3.30 11.39 3.15
N ALA A 106 3.44 10.06 3.14
CA ALA A 106 4.19 9.32 2.12
C ALA A 106 3.34 8.99 0.88
N LEU A 107 2.04 8.76 1.08
CA LEU A 107 1.13 8.39 -0.02
C LEU A 107 -0.29 8.87 0.26
N SER A 108 -0.97 9.32 -0.79
CA SER A 108 -2.40 9.63 -0.85
C SER A 108 -2.97 9.07 -2.15
N ALA A 109 -3.29 7.78 -2.18
CA ALA A 109 -3.59 7.09 -3.44
C ALA A 109 -5.00 6.51 -3.46
N ILE A 110 -5.75 6.80 -4.53
CA ILE A 110 -6.97 6.07 -4.93
C ILE A 110 -6.59 5.05 -6.00
N TYR A 111 -7.03 3.83 -5.81
CA TYR A 111 -6.91 2.71 -6.73
C TYR A 111 -8.29 2.49 -7.33
N PRO A 112 -8.50 2.77 -8.62
CA PRO A 112 -9.72 2.35 -9.30
C PRO A 112 -9.77 0.81 -9.37
N PRO A 113 -10.91 0.20 -9.73
CA PRO A 113 -10.97 -1.23 -10.04
C PRO A 113 -9.85 -1.67 -10.98
N GLY A 114 -9.06 -2.67 -10.58
CA GLY A 114 -7.85 -3.10 -11.29
C GLY A 114 -6.63 -2.21 -11.09
N GLY A 115 -6.68 -1.31 -10.11
CA GLY A 115 -5.59 -0.43 -9.69
C GLY A 115 -4.56 -1.16 -8.85
N TYR A 116 -3.32 -0.64 -8.89
CA TYR A 116 -2.21 -1.25 -8.15
C TYR A 116 -1.02 -0.30 -7.95
N VAL A 117 -0.16 -0.66 -7.02
CA VAL A 117 1.25 -0.25 -6.96
C VAL A 117 2.08 -1.53 -7.01
N GLY A 118 2.88 -1.69 -8.08
CA GLY A 118 3.66 -2.91 -8.28
C GLY A 118 4.75 -3.10 -7.24
N TRP A 119 5.38 -4.28 -7.22
CA TRP A 119 6.49 -4.53 -6.30
C TRP A 119 7.59 -3.48 -6.40
N HIS A 120 7.95 -2.93 -5.24
CA HIS A 120 9.02 -1.94 -5.08
C HIS A 120 9.59 -2.01 -3.67
N THR A 121 10.65 -1.23 -3.42
CA THR A 121 11.25 -1.06 -2.10
C THR A 121 11.63 0.40 -1.90
N ASN A 122 11.38 0.94 -0.71
CA ASN A 122 11.58 2.35 -0.39
C ASN A 122 12.88 2.57 0.42
N ALA A 123 13.92 1.79 0.10
CA ALA A 123 15.21 1.82 0.82
C ALA A 123 15.99 3.15 0.66
N ASP A 124 15.61 3.97 -0.31
CA ASP A 124 16.09 5.34 -0.55
C ASP A 124 15.37 6.37 0.36
N VAL A 125 14.14 6.08 0.78
CA VAL A 125 13.33 6.91 1.69
C VAL A 125 12.83 6.11 2.91
N PRO A 126 13.75 5.56 3.73
CA PRO A 126 13.41 4.68 4.84
C PRO A 126 12.60 5.37 5.94
N GLY A 127 11.97 4.56 6.79
CA GLY A 127 11.27 5.01 7.99
C GLY A 127 10.08 4.13 8.37
N ARG A 128 9.54 4.39 9.56
CA ARG A 128 8.34 3.73 10.08
C ARG A 128 7.10 4.30 9.44
N ASN A 129 6.33 3.46 8.76
CA ASN A 129 5.13 3.86 8.04
C ASN A 129 3.90 3.33 8.76
N LEU A 130 2.92 4.20 9.00
CA LEU A 130 1.55 3.84 9.37
C LEU A 130 0.65 4.00 8.15
N LEU A 131 0.03 2.91 7.72
CA LEU A 131 -0.77 2.83 6.52
C LEU A 131 -2.24 2.62 6.90
N PHE A 132 -3.09 3.50 6.38
CA PHE A 132 -4.53 3.33 6.37
C PHE A 132 -4.96 2.88 4.98
N THR A 133 -5.65 1.75 4.88
CA THR A 133 -6.19 1.26 3.62
C THR A 133 -7.70 1.15 3.70
N TRP A 134 -8.38 1.70 2.70
CA TRP A 134 -9.83 1.59 2.59
C TRP A 134 -10.18 0.73 1.40
N SER A 135 -11.13 -0.18 1.54
CA SER A 135 -11.67 -0.98 0.43
C SER A 135 -13.18 -0.95 0.44
N LYS A 136 -13.80 -0.85 -0.74
CA LYS A 136 -15.25 -0.79 -0.89
C LYS A 136 -15.91 -2.14 -0.61
N THR A 137 -15.29 -3.23 -1.04
CA THR A 137 -15.82 -4.60 -0.92
C THR A 137 -14.88 -5.59 -0.22
N GLY A 138 -13.67 -5.17 0.16
CA GLY A 138 -12.65 -6.03 0.75
C GLY A 138 -11.82 -6.81 -0.29
N ASN A 139 -11.91 -6.45 -1.57
CA ASN A 139 -11.21 -7.15 -2.66
C ASN A 139 -9.87 -6.46 -2.99
N GLY A 140 -9.10 -6.20 -1.93
CA GLY A 140 -7.79 -5.60 -1.99
C GLY A 140 -6.78 -6.38 -1.17
N VAL A 141 -5.50 -6.26 -1.51
CA VAL A 141 -4.41 -6.89 -0.77
C VAL A 141 -3.20 -5.97 -0.72
N LEU A 142 -2.51 -5.96 0.43
CA LEU A 142 -1.12 -5.51 0.53
C LEU A 142 -0.24 -6.75 0.70
N ARG A 143 0.82 -6.86 -0.11
CA ARG A 143 1.80 -7.94 0.02
C ARG A 143 3.14 -7.36 0.45
N TYR A 144 3.81 -8.07 1.34
CA TYR A 144 5.10 -7.69 1.90
C TYR A 144 6.04 -8.89 1.90
N LYS A 145 7.29 -8.66 1.49
CA LYS A 145 8.35 -9.68 1.49
C LYS A 145 9.68 -9.09 1.91
N ARG A 146 10.40 -9.78 2.80
CA ARG A 146 11.74 -9.39 3.25
C ARG A 146 12.60 -10.63 3.49
N SER A 147 13.74 -10.69 2.80
CA SER A 147 14.72 -11.78 2.98
C SER A 147 15.76 -11.33 3.99
N THR A 148 15.84 -12.00 5.13
CA THR A 148 16.85 -11.68 6.14
C THR A 148 18.23 -12.17 5.68
N PRO A 149 19.33 -11.63 6.23
CA PRO A 149 20.68 -12.09 5.93
C PRO A 149 20.91 -13.58 6.22
N GLU A 150 20.17 -14.13 7.18
CA GLU A 150 20.23 -15.56 7.57
C GLU A 150 19.51 -16.47 6.56
N GLY A 151 18.89 -15.90 5.53
CA GLY A 151 18.17 -16.61 4.48
C GLY A 151 16.70 -16.89 4.80
N GLU A 152 16.18 -16.35 5.91
CA GLU A 152 14.76 -16.46 6.24
C GLU A 152 13.93 -15.54 5.33
N MET A 153 12.86 -16.08 4.75
CA MET A 153 11.93 -15.31 3.94
C MET A 153 10.69 -14.95 4.76
N ILE A 154 10.60 -13.69 5.18
CA ILE A 154 9.41 -13.12 5.80
C ILE A 154 8.45 -12.72 4.70
N LYS A 155 7.23 -13.27 4.71
CA LYS A 155 6.17 -12.96 3.75
C LYS A 155 4.84 -12.75 4.47
N TYR A 156 4.16 -11.65 4.16
CA TYR A 156 2.80 -11.38 4.59
C TYR A 156 1.96 -10.99 3.38
N ASP A 157 0.86 -11.69 3.17
CA ASP A 157 -0.22 -11.24 2.30
C ASP A 157 -1.35 -10.79 3.23
N ILE A 158 -1.75 -9.53 3.14
CA ILE A 158 -2.68 -8.88 4.09
C ILE A 158 -3.87 -8.38 3.29
N PRO A 159 -4.93 -9.20 3.17
CA PRO A 159 -6.18 -8.78 2.55
C PRO A 159 -6.76 -7.57 3.28
N ASP A 160 -7.46 -6.71 2.54
CA ASP A 160 -8.22 -5.62 3.13
C ASP A 160 -9.62 -6.12 3.51
N HIS A 161 -10.16 -5.63 4.62
CA HIS A 161 -11.58 -5.76 4.95
C HIS A 161 -12.36 -4.56 4.41
N ILE A 162 -13.69 -4.72 4.32
CA ILE A 162 -14.59 -3.62 3.93
C ILE A 162 -14.42 -2.43 4.88
N GLY A 163 -14.30 -1.23 4.30
CA GLY A 163 -14.02 -0.02 5.05
C GLY A 163 -12.53 0.18 5.30
N TRP A 164 -12.20 0.88 6.38
CA TRP A 164 -10.83 1.20 6.77
C TRP A 164 -10.15 0.04 7.50
N ASN A 165 -8.85 -0.07 7.26
CA ASN A 165 -7.90 -1.00 7.86
C ASN A 165 -6.65 -0.21 8.26
N VAL A 166 -5.84 -0.75 9.18
CA VAL A 166 -4.59 -0.12 9.64
C VAL A 166 -3.48 -1.15 9.76
N LYS A 167 -2.26 -0.75 9.39
CA LYS A 167 -1.05 -1.58 9.42
C LYS A 167 0.19 -0.70 9.47
N SER A 168 1.28 -1.17 10.09
CA SER A 168 2.52 -0.41 10.21
C SER A 168 3.75 -1.24 9.86
N PHE A 169 4.69 -0.62 9.13
CA PHE A 169 5.91 -1.27 8.65
C PHE A 169 7.10 -0.32 8.68
N ASP A 170 8.26 -0.81 9.06
CA ASP A 170 9.54 -0.14 8.87
C ASP A 170 10.08 -0.46 7.47
N TRP A 171 10.29 0.59 6.66
CA TRP A 171 11.06 0.48 5.42
C TRP A 171 12.53 0.70 5.76
N PHE A 172 13.35 -0.34 5.66
CA PHE A 172 14.77 -0.28 6.01
C PHE A 172 15.60 0.40 4.93
N GLY A 173 16.58 1.21 5.35
CA GLY A 173 17.44 1.96 4.45
C GLY A 173 18.59 1.13 3.90
N HIS A 174 19.25 1.64 2.85
CA HIS A 174 20.46 1.03 2.26
C HIS A 174 21.54 0.60 3.26
N LYS A 175 21.70 1.35 4.34
CA LYS A 175 22.71 1.09 5.37
C LYS A 175 22.35 -0.09 6.29
N GLU A 176 21.08 -0.47 6.32
CA GLU A 176 20.53 -1.48 7.22
C GLU A 176 20.31 -2.82 6.50
N ILE A 177 20.14 -2.78 5.18
CA ILE A 177 19.79 -3.95 4.34
C ILE A 177 20.74 -5.13 4.47
N SER A 178 22.04 -4.93 4.75
CA SER A 178 22.96 -6.05 5.00
C SER A 178 22.62 -6.83 6.28
N ARG A 179 21.82 -6.24 7.17
CA ARG A 179 21.35 -6.81 8.44
C ARG A 179 19.85 -7.13 8.42
N THR A 180 19.06 -6.39 7.66
CA THR A 180 17.59 -6.49 7.71
C THR A 180 16.98 -7.02 6.43
N GLY A 181 17.72 -6.98 5.31
CA GLY A 181 17.19 -7.23 3.97
C GLY A 181 16.37 -6.06 3.40
N TYR A 182 16.10 -6.12 2.10
CA TYR A 182 15.18 -5.20 1.44
C TYR A 182 13.73 -5.50 1.82
N THR A 183 12.97 -4.45 2.15
CA THR A 183 11.52 -4.50 2.40
C THR A 183 10.77 -4.30 1.10
N TRP A 184 10.40 -5.40 0.46
CA TRP A 184 9.60 -5.38 -0.77
C TRP A 184 8.13 -5.34 -0.42
N HIS A 185 7.38 -4.49 -1.13
CA HIS A 185 5.93 -4.41 -0.95
C HIS A 185 5.23 -4.02 -2.24
N CYS A 186 3.95 -4.40 -2.32
CA CYS A 186 3.03 -4.02 -3.38
C CYS A 186 1.60 -4.00 -2.84
N ALA A 187 0.68 -3.41 -3.60
CA ALA A 187 -0.74 -3.52 -3.33
C ALA A 187 -1.55 -3.56 -4.63
N GLY A 188 -2.65 -4.29 -4.62
CA GLY A 188 -3.54 -4.44 -5.77
C GLY A 188 -4.98 -4.69 -5.34
N THR A 189 -5.91 -4.51 -6.26
CA THR A 189 -7.34 -4.60 -5.97
C THR A 189 -8.17 -4.86 -7.23
N GLU A 190 -9.33 -5.50 -7.05
CA GLU A 190 -10.38 -5.60 -8.06
C GLU A 190 -11.45 -4.50 -7.93
N ASP A 191 -11.49 -3.79 -6.81
CA ASP A 191 -12.50 -2.80 -6.47
C ASP A 191 -11.92 -1.41 -6.23
N LEU A 192 -12.77 -0.45 -5.87
CA LEU A 192 -12.30 0.86 -5.43
C LEU A 192 -11.59 0.72 -4.08
N ARG A 193 -10.32 1.10 -4.06
CA ARG A 193 -9.47 1.05 -2.87
C ARG A 193 -8.73 2.37 -2.67
N CYS A 194 -8.33 2.67 -1.45
CA CYS A 194 -7.53 3.83 -1.13
C CYS A 194 -6.38 3.46 -0.18
N THR A 195 -5.27 4.19 -0.25
CA THR A 195 -4.19 4.13 0.74
C THR A 195 -3.76 5.54 1.12
N ILE A 196 -3.75 5.79 2.43
CA ILE A 196 -3.11 6.96 3.03
C ILE A 196 -1.98 6.45 3.90
N ALA A 197 -0.75 6.83 3.57
CA ALA A 197 0.43 6.39 4.30
C ALA A 197 1.16 7.58 4.92
N PHE A 198 1.58 7.43 6.16
CA PHE A 198 2.34 8.44 6.91
C PHE A 198 3.62 7.83 7.42
N VAL A 199 4.71 8.60 7.40
CA VAL A 199 5.92 8.22 8.15
C VAL A 199 5.88 8.86 9.52
N ILE A 200 5.93 8.01 10.54
CA ILE A 200 5.99 8.38 11.94
C ILE A 200 7.44 8.24 12.45
N HIS A 201 7.67 8.62 13.70
CA HIS A 201 8.98 8.40 14.31
C HIS A 201 9.19 6.90 14.58
N SER A 202 10.43 6.43 14.53
CA SER A 202 10.81 5.14 15.11
C SER A 202 11.37 5.41 16.49
N ASN A 203 10.48 5.47 17.48
CA ASN A 203 10.80 5.70 18.89
C ASN A 203 9.72 5.10 19.78
N VAL A 204 10.00 5.06 21.09
CA VAL A 204 9.09 4.51 22.11
C VAL A 204 7.71 5.16 22.09
N MET A 205 7.60 6.46 21.82
CA MET A 205 6.30 7.14 21.77
C MET A 205 5.45 6.66 20.59
N SER A 206 6.09 6.39 19.44
CA SER A 206 5.39 5.79 18.30
C SER A 206 5.10 4.31 18.51
N ASP A 207 5.91 3.58 19.27
CA ASP A 207 5.57 2.21 19.67
C ASP A 207 4.32 2.20 20.57
N MET A 208 4.27 3.08 21.57
CA MET A 208 3.10 3.27 22.43
C MET A 208 1.87 3.68 21.62
N LEU A 209 2.00 4.62 20.66
CA LEU A 209 0.91 4.99 19.76
C LEU A 209 0.36 3.77 19.01
N LEU A 210 1.23 2.93 18.45
CA LEU A 210 0.80 1.76 17.69
C LEU A 210 0.08 0.74 18.58
N GLU A 211 0.55 0.53 19.81
CA GLU A 211 -0.03 -0.42 20.76
C GLU A 211 -1.32 0.12 21.41
N GLU A 212 -1.29 1.33 21.95
CA GLU A 212 -2.38 1.92 22.75
C GLU A 212 -3.51 2.48 21.85
N ASP A 213 -3.16 3.28 20.83
CA ASP A 213 -4.17 3.93 19.98
C ASP A 213 -4.66 3.00 18.87
N PHE A 214 -3.82 2.05 18.40
CA PHE A 214 -4.11 1.19 17.24
C PHE A 214 -4.08 -0.32 17.52
N ASN A 215 -3.79 -0.78 18.74
CA ASN A 215 -3.73 -2.22 19.07
C ASN A 215 -2.91 -3.05 18.06
N LEU A 216 -1.81 -2.46 17.57
CA LEU A 216 -0.87 -3.09 16.64
C LEU A 216 0.36 -3.55 17.42
N HIS A 217 0.69 -4.84 17.28
CA HIS A 217 1.83 -5.45 17.96
C HIS A 217 2.94 -5.80 16.97
N SER A 218 4.18 -5.81 17.46
CA SER A 218 5.33 -6.22 16.67
C SER A 218 5.28 -7.72 16.39
N TRP A 219 5.19 -8.07 15.12
CA TRP A 219 5.12 -9.46 14.64
C TRP A 219 6.45 -10.02 14.16
N SER A 220 7.22 -9.17 13.50
CA SER A 220 8.62 -9.39 13.18
C SER A 220 9.31 -8.04 13.22
N GLU A 221 10.64 -8.02 13.19
CA GLU A 221 11.38 -6.76 13.18
C GLU A 221 10.85 -5.83 12.06
N GLY A 222 10.34 -4.68 12.48
CA GLY A 222 9.78 -3.68 11.58
C GLY A 222 8.40 -4.00 10.99
N CYS A 223 7.66 -4.99 11.50
CA CYS A 223 6.31 -5.31 11.04
C CYS A 223 5.34 -5.27 12.21
N PHE A 224 4.37 -4.37 12.15
CA PHE A 224 3.36 -4.14 13.18
C PHE A 224 1.97 -4.27 12.57
N ILE A 225 1.30 -5.37 12.88
CA ILE A 225 -0.04 -5.70 12.39
C ILE A 225 -0.90 -6.19 13.55
N SER A 226 -2.21 -6.21 13.35
CA SER A 226 -3.13 -6.78 14.34
C SER A 226 -2.90 -8.28 14.50
N ASP A 227 -3.40 -8.85 15.60
CA ASP A 227 -3.31 -10.29 15.82
C ASP A 227 -4.18 -11.12 14.86
N ASP A 228 -5.16 -10.44 14.25
CA ASP A 228 -5.98 -10.95 13.17
C ASP A 228 -5.16 -11.01 11.87
N LYS A 229 -4.31 -12.03 11.76
CA LYS A 229 -3.51 -12.37 10.58
C LYS A 229 -4.33 -12.94 9.43
N SER A 230 -5.64 -12.96 9.57
CA SER A 230 -6.41 -13.96 8.88
C SER A 230 -6.38 -13.68 7.37
N ASP A 231 -5.87 -14.67 6.63
CA ASP A 231 -6.23 -14.93 5.23
C ASP A 231 -7.76 -15.24 5.14
N GLU A 232 -8.63 -14.62 5.96
CA GLU A 232 -10.08 -14.85 6.04
C GLU A 232 -10.84 -14.23 4.87
N SER A 233 -10.17 -13.42 4.06
CA SER A 233 -10.77 -12.95 2.81
C SER A 233 -10.98 -14.14 1.87
N GLU A 234 -12.23 -14.59 1.74
CA GLU A 234 -12.64 -15.61 0.76
C GLU A 234 -12.22 -15.22 -0.66
N TRP A 235 -12.27 -13.92 -0.97
CA TRP A 235 -11.74 -13.38 -2.23
C TRP A 235 -10.24 -13.66 -2.38
N TRP A 236 -9.44 -13.37 -1.35
CA TRP A 236 -8.01 -13.63 -1.41
C TRP A 236 -7.69 -15.13 -1.47
N LYS A 237 -8.40 -15.97 -0.71
CA LYS A 237 -8.26 -17.43 -0.78
C LYS A 237 -8.45 -17.96 -2.20
N GLY A 238 -9.44 -17.43 -2.93
CA GLY A 238 -9.69 -17.79 -4.33
C GLY A 238 -8.70 -17.21 -5.34
N THR A 239 -7.93 -16.17 -4.96
CA THR A 239 -7.08 -15.42 -5.89
C THR A 239 -5.57 -15.66 -5.67
N LYS A 240 -5.18 -16.04 -4.46
CA LYS A 240 -3.79 -16.16 -4.01
C LYS A 240 -2.97 -17.12 -4.86
N GLU A 241 -3.49 -18.32 -5.12
CA GLU A 241 -2.78 -19.35 -5.89
C GLU A 241 -2.44 -18.87 -7.31
N GLU A 242 -3.39 -18.20 -7.97
CA GLU A 242 -3.17 -17.61 -9.29
C GLU A 242 -2.01 -16.61 -9.25
N ILE A 243 -2.01 -15.68 -8.30
CA ILE A 243 -0.99 -14.63 -8.20
C ILE A 243 0.39 -15.19 -7.81
N GLU A 244 0.45 -16.22 -6.96
CA GLU A 244 1.71 -16.84 -6.55
C GLU A 244 2.35 -17.69 -7.66
N THR A 245 1.53 -18.34 -8.48
CA THR A 245 1.98 -19.24 -9.55
C THR A 245 2.10 -18.56 -10.92
N MET A 246 1.48 -17.38 -11.09
CA MET A 246 1.47 -16.60 -12.32
C MET A 246 2.88 -16.37 -12.88
N LYS A 247 3.00 -16.58 -14.19
CA LYS A 247 4.20 -16.26 -14.98
C LYS A 247 3.91 -15.11 -15.93
N LEU A 248 4.83 -14.15 -15.98
CA LEU A 248 4.69 -12.98 -16.83
C LEU A 248 4.93 -13.36 -18.30
N SER A 249 4.18 -12.73 -19.21
CA SER A 249 4.44 -12.87 -20.64
C SER A 249 5.77 -12.22 -21.03
N PRO A 250 6.41 -12.63 -22.15
CA PRO A 250 7.63 -11.99 -22.65
C PRO A 250 7.51 -10.47 -22.85
N GLU A 251 6.33 -9.99 -23.27
CA GLU A 251 6.04 -8.58 -23.48
C GLU A 251 6.06 -7.80 -22.17
N ILE A 252 5.43 -8.34 -21.12
CA ILE A 252 5.41 -7.73 -19.79
C ILE A 252 6.81 -7.77 -19.17
N LEU A 253 7.53 -8.89 -19.28
CA LEU A 253 8.92 -9.01 -18.83
C LEU A 253 9.83 -7.96 -19.46
N SER A 254 9.73 -7.79 -20.77
CA SER A 254 10.47 -6.77 -21.51
C SER A 254 10.19 -5.36 -20.96
N ASN A 255 8.93 -5.05 -20.63
CA ASN A 255 8.56 -3.78 -20.02
C ASN A 255 9.14 -3.63 -18.60
N VAL A 256 9.04 -4.65 -17.75
CA VAL A 256 9.64 -4.65 -16.40
C VAL A 256 11.14 -4.39 -16.44
N HIS A 257 11.84 -4.95 -17.42
CA HIS A 257 13.29 -4.74 -17.58
C HIS A 257 13.63 -3.37 -18.19
N ALA A 258 12.77 -2.82 -19.06
CA ALA A 258 12.97 -1.52 -19.69
C ALA A 258 12.72 -0.33 -18.76
N GLY A 259 11.88 -0.51 -17.73
CA GLY A 259 11.46 0.57 -16.84
C GLY A 259 10.40 1.50 -17.46
N PRO A 260 10.08 2.64 -16.83
CA PRO A 260 8.98 3.50 -17.21
C PRO A 260 9.41 4.26 -18.46
N ALA A 261 8.77 4.01 -19.61
CA ALA A 261 9.24 4.59 -20.87
C ALA A 261 9.37 6.13 -20.79
N GLY A 262 10.61 6.64 -20.83
CA GLY A 262 10.89 8.08 -20.83
C GLY A 262 12.33 8.49 -20.44
N THR A 263 12.99 7.78 -19.54
CA THR A 263 14.39 8.08 -19.17
C THR A 263 15.32 7.00 -19.68
N ARG A 264 15.91 7.22 -20.86
CA ARG A 264 17.14 6.52 -21.24
C ARG A 264 18.17 6.81 -20.15
N ASN A 265 18.63 5.79 -19.44
CA ASN A 265 19.82 5.91 -18.61
C ASN A 265 20.97 6.37 -19.52
N PRO A 266 21.62 7.52 -19.26
CA PRO A 266 22.96 7.72 -19.80
C PRO A 266 23.84 6.65 -19.16
N ARG A 267 24.54 5.92 -20.02
CA ARG A 267 25.61 4.99 -19.65
C ARG A 267 26.69 5.73 -18.87
#